data_AF-A0A661CRW3-F1
#
_entry.id   AF-A0A661CRW3-F1
#
_cell.length_a   1.000
_cell.length_b   1.000
_cell.length_c   1.000
_cell.angle_alpha   90.00
_cell.angle_beta   90.00
_cell.angle_gamma   90.00
#
_symmetry.space_group_name_H-M   'P 1'
#
loop_
_entity.id
_entity.type
_entity.pdbx_description
1 polymer ?
#
loop_
_entity_poly.entity_id
_entity_poly.type
_entity_poly.pdbx_seq_one_letter_code
_entity_poly.pdbx_strand_id
1 'polypeptide(L)'
;MATLGAEFNTSKASFVDDDKMPKRYEPDKKHSFSGTRIKRGLYKSQHGTLLNADTNGAYNILRKTDPKFSFSSLVQQVGTKINEWLHPVKRIRFLKNKTHKPKKPSVMLPTGQLELF
;
A
#
# COMPACT_ATOMS: atom_id res chain seq x y z
N MET A 1 -21.47 -10.36 -21.93
CA MET A 1 -20.01 -10.22 -21.79
C MET A 1 -19.74 -9.02 -20.88
N ALA A 2 -19.45 -9.23 -19.59
CA ALA A 2 -19.36 -8.14 -18.62
C ALA A 2 -18.09 -7.30 -18.83
N THR A 3 -18.25 -6.05 -19.27
CA THR A 3 -17.21 -5.03 -19.35
C THR A 3 -17.04 -4.35 -17.98
N LEU A 4 -16.32 -5.00 -17.06
CA LEU A 4 -15.80 -4.37 -15.83
C LEU A 4 -14.52 -3.59 -16.17
N GLY A 5 -14.70 -2.46 -16.86
CA GLY A 5 -13.60 -1.70 -17.49
C GLY A 5 -12.88 -0.71 -16.60
N ALA A 6 -13.49 -0.18 -15.54
CA ALA A 6 -12.93 0.95 -14.81
C ALA A 6 -12.42 0.59 -13.39
N GLU A 7 -13.17 -0.16 -12.59
CA GLU A 7 -12.84 -0.32 -11.17
C GLU A 7 -11.93 -1.52 -10.81
N PHE A 8 -11.58 -2.38 -11.78
CA PHE A 8 -10.76 -3.54 -11.43
C PHE A 8 -9.36 -3.08 -10.98
N ASN A 9 -9.05 -3.39 -9.71
CA ASN A 9 -7.80 -3.17 -9.00
C ASN A 9 -7.36 -1.70 -8.76
N THR A 10 -8.15 -0.69 -9.09
CA THR A 10 -7.79 0.72 -8.86
C THR A 10 -7.66 1.08 -7.38
N SER A 11 -8.40 0.40 -6.52
CA SER A 11 -8.32 0.56 -5.06
C SER A 11 -7.17 -0.23 -4.40
N LYS A 12 -6.56 -1.17 -5.14
CA LYS A 12 -5.51 -2.07 -4.64
C LYS A 12 -4.12 -1.72 -5.16
N ALA A 13 -4.04 -1.24 -6.40
CA ALA A 13 -2.79 -0.79 -7.00
C ALA A 13 -2.25 0.45 -6.31
N SER A 14 -0.94 0.51 -6.15
CA SER A 14 -0.26 1.70 -5.67
C SER A 14 -0.07 2.70 -6.80
N PHE A 15 -0.66 3.88 -6.65
CA PHE A 15 -0.40 4.97 -7.60
C PHE A 15 1.04 5.46 -7.49
N VAL A 16 1.55 5.63 -6.26
CA VAL A 16 2.88 6.17 -5.96
C VAL A 16 4.01 5.26 -6.44
N ASP A 17 3.79 3.94 -6.41
CA ASP A 17 4.77 2.95 -6.86
C ASP A 17 4.56 2.57 -8.35
N ASP A 18 3.69 3.28 -9.07
CA ASP A 18 3.34 3.06 -10.48
C ASP A 18 2.98 1.59 -10.84
N ASP A 19 2.23 0.93 -9.94
CA ASP A 19 1.85 -0.49 -10.09
C ASP A 19 1.13 -0.77 -11.42
N LYS A 20 1.55 -1.80 -12.14
CA LYS A 20 0.87 -2.20 -13.39
C LYS A 20 -0.54 -2.72 -13.09
N MET A 21 -1.54 -2.06 -13.67
CA MET A 21 -2.92 -2.53 -13.61
C MET A 21 -3.28 -3.30 -14.88
N PRO A 22 -3.95 -4.46 -14.78
CA PRO A 22 -4.44 -5.18 -15.95
C PRO A 22 -5.51 -4.35 -16.68
N LYS A 23 -5.49 -4.41 -18.02
CA LYS A 23 -6.44 -3.68 -18.88
C LYS A 23 -7.85 -4.28 -18.86
N ARG A 24 -7.97 -5.56 -18.49
CA ARG A 24 -9.23 -6.30 -18.42
C ARG A 24 -9.28 -7.08 -17.12
N TYR A 25 -10.51 -7.40 -16.69
CA TYR A 25 -10.73 -8.34 -15.60
C TYR A 25 -10.21 -9.74 -15.97
N GLU A 26 -9.29 -10.28 -15.16
CA GLU A 26 -8.71 -11.61 -15.33
C GLU A 26 -8.93 -12.39 -14.02
N PRO A 27 -10.05 -13.13 -13.89
CA PRO A 27 -10.42 -13.78 -12.62
C PRO A 27 -9.42 -14.86 -12.18
N ASP A 28 -8.78 -15.53 -13.13
CA ASP A 28 -7.87 -16.65 -12.86
C ASP A 28 -6.44 -16.19 -12.55
N LYS A 29 -6.14 -14.88 -12.67
CA LYS A 29 -4.83 -14.32 -12.34
C LYS A 29 -4.85 -13.56 -11.02
N LYS A 30 -4.03 -14.04 -10.09
CA LYS A 30 -3.72 -13.29 -8.87
C LYS A 30 -2.78 -12.14 -9.22
N HIS A 31 -3.26 -10.91 -9.05
CA HIS A 31 -2.44 -9.71 -9.14
C HIS A 31 -1.96 -9.29 -7.75
N SER A 32 -0.64 -9.24 -7.57
CA SER A 32 0.00 -8.62 -6.42
C SER A 32 0.30 -7.15 -6.71
N PHE A 33 -0.07 -6.29 -5.78
CA PHE A 33 0.22 -4.87 -5.81
C PHE A 33 1.24 -4.55 -4.71
N SER A 34 2.04 -3.52 -4.94
CA SER A 34 3.17 -3.18 -4.09
C SER A 34 2.74 -2.46 -2.80
N GLY A 35 1.61 -1.76 -2.84
CA GLY A 35 1.00 -1.11 -1.69
C GLY A 35 -0.19 -1.87 -1.10
N THR A 36 -0.74 -1.33 0.00
CA THR A 36 -1.84 -1.95 0.73
C THR A 36 -2.74 -0.89 1.36
N ARG A 37 -4.05 -1.06 1.23
CA ARG A 37 -5.04 -0.29 1.99
C ARG A 37 -5.05 -0.77 3.44
N ILE A 38 -4.67 0.10 4.38
CA ILE A 38 -4.64 -0.22 5.80
C ILE A 38 -6.05 -0.15 6.40
N LYS A 39 -6.80 0.92 6.08
CA LYS A 39 -8.19 1.14 6.51
C LYS A 39 -8.87 2.16 5.60
N ARG A 40 -10.15 2.46 5.84
CA ARG A 40 -10.85 3.54 5.14
C ARG A 40 -10.09 4.86 5.31
N GLY A 41 -9.88 5.58 4.21
CA GLY A 41 -9.11 6.82 4.18
C GLY A 41 -7.59 6.68 4.34
N LEU A 42 -7.03 5.46 4.45
CA LEU A 42 -5.59 5.26 4.63
C LEU A 42 -5.03 4.11 3.77
N TYR A 43 -4.09 4.47 2.90
CA TYR A 43 -3.32 3.58 2.05
C TYR A 43 -1.83 3.74 2.36
N LYS A 44 -1.06 2.65 2.21
CA LYS A 44 0.39 2.62 2.40
C LYS A 44 1.04 2.05 1.14
N SER A 45 1.98 2.79 0.55
CA SER A 45 2.81 2.36 -0.58
C SER A 45 3.87 1.34 -0.13
N GLN A 46 4.57 0.71 -1.08
CA GLN A 46 5.65 -0.25 -0.80
C GLN A 46 6.74 0.35 0.09
N HIS A 47 7.13 1.59 -0.20
CA HIS A 47 8.16 2.32 0.55
C HIS A 47 7.64 2.99 1.82
N GLY A 48 6.37 2.77 2.18
CA GLY A 48 5.77 3.27 3.41
C GLY A 48 5.16 4.67 3.31
N THR A 49 5.08 5.26 2.11
CA THR A 49 4.35 6.50 1.88
C THR A 49 2.87 6.28 2.20
N LEU A 50 2.36 7.07 3.15
CA LEU A 50 0.95 7.03 3.50
C LEU A 50 0.19 8.03 2.63
N LEU A 51 -0.98 7.64 2.11
CA LEU A 51 -1.90 8.53 1.43
C LEU A 51 -3.37 8.19 1.66
N ASN A 52 -4.25 9.12 1.31
CA ASN A 52 -5.68 8.84 1.35
C ASN A 52 -6.01 7.74 0.33
N ALA A 53 -6.70 6.69 0.79
CA ALA A 53 -7.10 5.57 -0.05
C ALA A 53 -8.04 5.99 -1.20
N ASP A 54 -8.89 6.99 -0.99
CA ASP A 54 -9.81 7.47 -2.02
C ASP A 54 -9.05 8.27 -3.09
N THR A 55 -8.07 9.07 -2.67
CA THR A 55 -7.13 9.76 -3.55
C THR A 55 -6.29 8.77 -4.38
N ASN A 56 -5.78 7.70 -3.76
CA ASN A 56 -5.09 6.61 -4.49
C ASN A 56 -5.99 6.02 -5.59
N GLY A 57 -7.25 5.71 -5.24
CA GLY A 57 -8.23 5.19 -6.19
C GLY A 57 -8.51 6.17 -7.33
N ALA A 58 -8.71 7.46 -7.03
CA ALA A 58 -8.96 8.49 -8.01
C ALA A 58 -7.79 8.66 -8.99
N TYR A 59 -6.55 8.69 -8.49
CA TYR A 59 -5.36 8.78 -9.35
C TYR A 59 -5.21 7.56 -10.25
N ASN A 60 -5.49 6.35 -9.75
CA ASN A 60 -5.47 5.14 -10.58
C ASN A 60 -6.57 5.15 -11.66
N ILE A 61 -7.75 5.70 -11.37
CA ILE A 61 -8.80 5.89 -12.39
C ILE A 61 -8.30 6.87 -13.47
N LEU A 62 -7.74 8.02 -13.07
CA LEU A 62 -7.15 8.99 -14.01
C LEU A 62 -6.05 8.35 -14.87
N ARG A 63 -5.22 7.49 -14.29
CA ARG A 63 -4.17 6.75 -15.00
C ARG A 63 -4.70 5.78 -16.06
N LYS A 64 -5.93 5.29 -15.90
CA LYS A 64 -6.59 4.46 -16.92
C LYS A 64 -7.12 5.29 -18.09
N THR A 65 -7.55 6.53 -17.82
CA THR A 65 -8.11 7.42 -18.84
C THR A 65 -7.04 8.23 -19.58
N ASP A 66 -5.93 8.53 -18.90
CA ASP A 66 -4.79 9.26 -19.46
C ASP A 66 -3.49 8.45 -19.24
N PRO A 67 -2.96 7.80 -20.29
CA PRO A 67 -1.72 7.04 -20.22
C PRO A 67 -0.47 7.88 -19.90
N LYS A 68 -0.52 9.21 -20.09
CA LYS A 68 0.60 10.11 -19.76
C LYS A 68 0.60 10.48 -18.28
N PHE A 69 -0.54 10.35 -17.62
CA PHE A 69 -0.66 10.60 -16.20
C PHE A 69 0.09 9.50 -15.42
N SER A 70 0.98 9.90 -14.52
CA SER A 70 1.78 9.03 -13.66
C SER A 70 2.14 9.76 -12.37
N PHE A 71 2.71 9.05 -11.41
CA PHE A 71 3.19 9.73 -10.20
C PHE A 71 4.27 10.77 -10.52
N SER A 72 5.21 10.44 -11.42
CA SER A 72 6.27 11.36 -11.83
C SER A 72 5.73 12.62 -12.54
N SER A 73 4.76 12.49 -13.44
CA SER A 73 4.15 13.64 -14.13
C SER A 73 3.41 14.55 -13.15
N LEU A 74 2.72 13.96 -12.17
CA LEU A 74 2.05 14.73 -11.12
C LEU A 74 3.06 15.52 -10.28
N VAL A 75 4.15 14.89 -9.86
CA VAL A 75 5.24 15.55 -9.11
C VAL A 75 5.86 16.70 -9.92
N GLN A 76 6.07 16.53 -11.23
CA GLN A 76 6.57 17.60 -12.09
C GLN A 76 5.61 18.79 -12.17
N GLN A 77 4.29 18.53 -12.18
CA GLN A 77 3.27 19.59 -12.28
C GLN A 77 3.09 20.38 -10.97
N VAL A 78 3.08 19.69 -9.83
CA VAL A 78 2.74 20.33 -8.54
C VAL A 78 3.96 20.61 -7.66
N GLY A 79 5.13 20.06 -8.02
CA GLY A 79 6.37 20.18 -7.27
C GLY A 79 6.26 19.60 -5.86
N THR A 80 6.93 20.25 -4.91
CA THR A 80 7.01 19.82 -3.51
C THR A 80 5.66 19.84 -2.76
N LYS A 81 4.65 20.54 -3.30
CA LYS A 81 3.28 20.59 -2.74
C LYS A 81 2.58 19.24 -2.77
N ILE A 82 3.06 18.29 -3.57
CA ILE A 82 2.52 16.91 -3.60
C ILE A 82 2.51 16.26 -2.22
N ASN A 83 3.48 16.60 -1.36
CA ASN A 83 3.58 16.06 -0.01
C ASN A 83 2.43 16.55 0.89
N GLU A 84 1.85 17.71 0.60
CA GLU A 84 0.67 18.21 1.33
C GLU A 84 -0.59 17.42 0.95
N TRP A 85 -0.65 16.91 -0.29
CA TRP A 85 -1.82 16.21 -0.84
C TRP A 85 -1.77 14.71 -0.59
N LEU A 86 -0.57 14.13 -0.62
CA LEU A 86 -0.35 12.73 -0.31
C LEU A 86 -0.44 12.44 1.18
N HIS A 87 -0.37 13.39 2.09
CA HIS A 87 -0.33 13.07 3.51
C HIS A 87 -1.73 12.95 4.15
N PRO A 88 -2.08 11.83 4.84
CA PRO A 88 -3.37 11.67 5.49
C PRO A 88 -3.45 12.22 6.93
N VAL A 89 -2.49 13.01 7.44
CA VAL A 89 -2.42 13.29 8.91
C VAL A 89 -2.17 14.74 9.31
N LYS A 90 -2.97 15.71 8.85
CA LYS A 90 -3.22 16.95 9.63
C LYS A 90 -4.38 16.82 10.63
N ARG A 91 -4.92 15.61 10.84
CA ARG A 91 -5.73 15.31 12.04
C ARG A 91 -5.68 13.84 12.49
N ILE A 92 -4.52 13.40 12.99
CA ILE A 92 -4.46 12.43 14.11
C ILE A 92 -3.48 13.03 15.12
N ARG A 93 -4.01 13.50 16.25
CA ARG A 93 -3.19 13.77 17.44
C ARG A 93 -2.73 12.40 17.96
N PHE A 94 -1.41 12.22 18.06
CA PHE A 94 -0.69 11.08 18.67
C PHE A 94 -1.14 9.67 18.29
N LEU A 95 -0.37 9.04 17.39
CA LEU A 95 0.07 7.67 17.67
C LEU A 95 1.52 7.78 18.16
N LYS A 96 1.71 7.68 19.48
CA LYS A 96 3.03 7.32 20.02
C LYS A 96 3.38 5.97 19.42
N ASN A 97 4.37 5.92 18.54
CA ASN A 97 4.85 4.65 18.00
C ASN A 97 5.32 3.78 19.17
N LYS A 98 4.64 2.66 19.43
CA LYS A 98 5.24 1.59 20.23
C LYS A 98 6.40 1.05 19.41
N THR A 99 7.62 1.28 19.90
CA THR A 99 8.82 0.65 19.36
C THR A 99 8.61 -0.86 19.35
N HIS A 100 8.72 -1.48 18.18
CA HIS A 100 8.69 -2.93 18.09
C HIS A 100 10.02 -3.42 18.68
N LYS A 101 10.02 -3.83 19.96
CA LYS A 101 11.19 -4.51 20.54
C LYS A 101 11.39 -5.83 19.78
N PRO A 102 12.61 -6.15 19.33
CA PRO A 102 12.88 -7.44 18.72
C PRO A 102 12.58 -8.54 19.75
N LYS A 103 11.87 -9.60 19.33
CA LYS A 103 11.67 -10.78 20.16
C LYS A 103 13.06 -11.39 20.43
N LYS A 104 13.44 -11.52 21.71
CA LYS A 104 14.67 -12.23 22.08
C LYS A 104 14.54 -13.69 21.60
N PRO A 105 15.60 -14.30 21.05
CA PRO A 105 15.57 -15.71 20.70
C PRO A 105 15.36 -16.54 21.96
N SER A 106 14.43 -17.49 21.89
CA SER A 106 14.19 -18.50 22.92
C SER A 106 15.40 -19.41 23.02
N VAL A 107 16.15 -19.31 24.12
CA VAL A 107 17.22 -20.26 24.46
C VAL A 107 16.55 -21.58 24.85
N MET A 108 16.78 -22.65 24.08
CA MET A 108 16.42 -24.01 24.48
C MET A 108 17.34 -24.42 25.63
N LEU A 109 16.77 -24.75 26.79
CA LEU A 109 17.48 -25.41 27.88
C LEU A 109 17.72 -26.87 27.49
N PRO A 110 18.88 -27.46 27.83
CA PRO A 110 19.13 -28.87 27.58
C PRO A 110 18.21 -29.71 28.46
N THR A 111 17.43 -30.59 27.83
CA THR A 111 16.54 -31.53 28.51
C THR A 111 17.38 -32.45 29.40
N GLY A 112 17.12 -32.39 30.70
CA GLY A 112 17.87 -33.11 31.72
C GLY A 112 17.84 -34.64 31.56
N GLN A 113 18.91 -35.22 32.08
CA GLN A 113 19.16 -36.64 32.33
C GLN A 113 17.92 -37.37 32.86
N LEU A 114 17.63 -38.52 32.27
CA LEU A 114 16.81 -39.57 32.86
C LEU A 114 17.71 -40.37 33.81
N GLU A 115 17.56 -40.17 35.11
CA GLU A 115 17.95 -41.15 36.12
C GLU A 115 16.75 -42.08 36.35
N LEU A 116 16.90 -43.35 36.00
CA LEU A 116 16.03 -44.47 36.38
C LEU A 116 16.94 -45.56 36.93
N PHE A 117 16.66 -45.96 38.18
CA PHE A 117 17.11 -47.13 38.94
C PHE A 117 18.09 -48.11 38.28
#